data_AF-A0A820RAV6-F1
#
_entry.id   AF-A0A820RAV6-F1
#
_cell.length_a   1.000
_cell.length_b   1.000
_cell.length_c   1.000
_cell.angle_alpha   90.00
_cell.angle_beta   90.00
_cell.angle_gamma   90.00
#
_symmetry.space_group_name_H-M   'P 1'
#
loop_
_entity.id
_entity.type
_entity.pdbx_description
1 polymer ?
#
loop_
_entity_poly.entity_id
_entity_poly.type
_entity_poly.pdbx_seq_one_letter_code
_entity_poly.pdbx_strand_id
1 'polypeptide(L)'
;IDAREAAPSNAHQRMFVDGNPPPSSVSGGLSIGIPGEIAGYWNAHKQYGKLPWSALFRPAIDMCNEGIIVQKALAFSILQNKNKLYENKSFRGVFFKGDSDEVY
;
A
#
# COMPACT_ATOMS: atom_id res chain seq x y z
N ILE A 1 3.20 18.64 10.30
CA ILE A 1 4.17 17.76 9.61
C ILE A 1 3.53 17.37 8.29
N ASP A 2 4.14 17.78 7.18
CA ASP A 2 3.68 17.36 5.85
C ASP A 2 4.41 16.08 5.47
N ALA A 3 3.65 15.07 5.06
CA ALA A 3 4.12 13.73 4.70
C ALA A 3 3.39 13.19 3.46
N ARG A 4 2.74 14.08 2.70
CA ARG A 4 2.07 13.72 1.45
C ARG A 4 3.10 13.25 0.43
N GLU A 5 2.68 12.36 -0.45
CA GLU A 5 3.48 11.95 -1.59
C GLU A 5 3.84 13.14 -2.49
N ALA A 6 5.03 13.08 -3.08
CA ALA A 6 5.50 14.06 -4.06
C ALA A 6 5.60 13.43 -5.45
N ALA A 7 5.43 14.24 -6.50
CA ALA A 7 5.73 13.79 -7.85
C ALA A 7 7.23 13.40 -7.97
N PRO A 8 7.57 12.28 -8.62
CA PRO A 8 8.96 11.92 -8.90
C PRO A 8 9.71 12.99 -9.69
N SER A 9 11.03 13.03 -9.62
CA SER A 9 11.84 14.08 -10.28
C SER A 9 11.74 14.07 -11.81
N ASN A 10 11.40 12.93 -12.41
CA ASN A 10 11.17 12.79 -13.86
C ASN A 10 9.70 13.03 -14.28
N ALA A 11 8.82 13.35 -13.32
CA ALA A 11 7.43 13.64 -13.62
C ALA A 11 7.32 14.93 -14.44
N HIS A 12 6.37 14.96 -15.36
CA HIS A 12 6.11 16.12 -16.21
C HIS A 12 4.62 16.17 -16.56
N GLN A 13 4.14 17.37 -16.91
CA GLN A 13 2.70 17.66 -17.06
C GLN A 13 1.95 16.70 -17.99
N ARG A 14 2.62 16.14 -19.00
CA ARG A 14 2.00 15.32 -20.05
C ARG A 14 2.27 13.81 -19.93
N MET A 15 2.88 13.34 -18.83
CA MET A 15 3.32 11.96 -18.68
C MET A 15 2.21 10.89 -18.81
N PHE A 16 0.94 11.27 -18.66
CA PHE A 16 -0.23 10.39 -18.77
C PHE A 16 -1.03 10.55 -20.07
N VAL A 17 -0.56 11.36 -21.01
CA VAL A 17 -1.23 11.57 -22.31
C VAL A 17 -0.27 11.36 -23.49
N ASP A 18 1.03 11.56 -23.28
CA ASP A 18 2.05 11.36 -24.31
C ASP A 18 2.49 9.90 -24.34
N GLY A 19 1.75 9.06 -25.07
CA GLY A 19 2.08 7.64 -25.27
C GLY A 19 1.66 6.70 -24.15
N ASN A 20 1.11 7.22 -23.05
CA ASN A 20 0.61 6.43 -21.92
C ASN A 20 -0.91 6.59 -21.78
N PRO A 21 -1.74 5.86 -22.56
CA PRO A 21 -3.19 6.03 -22.51
C PRO A 21 -3.77 5.67 -21.12
N PRO A 22 -4.99 6.13 -20.80
CA PRO A 22 -5.70 5.65 -19.63
C PRO A 22 -5.73 4.10 -19.60
N PRO A 23 -5.57 3.47 -18.42
CA PRO A 23 -5.62 4.05 -17.07
C PRO A 23 -4.24 4.35 -16.45
N SER A 24 -3.26 4.82 -17.22
CA SER A 24 -1.86 5.05 -16.77
C SER A 24 -1.67 5.95 -15.54
N SER A 25 -2.62 6.83 -15.25
CA SER A 25 -2.61 7.71 -14.07
C SER A 25 -3.19 7.09 -12.80
N VAL A 26 -3.84 5.93 -12.89
CA VAL A 26 -4.52 5.27 -11.77
C VAL A 26 -4.07 3.82 -11.56
N SER A 27 -3.29 3.26 -12.49
CA SER A 27 -2.83 1.88 -12.42
C SER A 27 -1.40 1.75 -12.94
N GLY A 28 -0.62 0.89 -12.29
CA GLY A 28 0.78 0.60 -12.63
C GLY A 28 1.77 1.54 -11.95
N GLY A 29 3.07 1.32 -12.21
CA GLY A 29 4.13 2.08 -11.53
C GLY A 29 4.15 3.59 -11.86
N LEU A 30 3.67 3.98 -13.04
CA LEU A 30 3.64 5.38 -13.47
C LEU A 30 2.68 6.25 -12.63
N SER A 31 1.66 5.64 -12.02
CA SER A 31 0.70 6.33 -11.15
C SER A 31 1.22 6.55 -9.72
N ILE A 32 2.42 6.07 -9.38
CA ILE A 32 2.94 6.09 -8.01
C ILE A 32 3.71 7.39 -7.75
N GLY A 33 3.29 8.13 -6.71
CA GLY A 33 4.06 9.23 -6.12
C GLY A 33 5.13 8.71 -5.14
N ILE A 34 6.13 9.53 -4.83
CA ILE A 34 7.18 9.18 -3.85
C ILE A 34 6.55 9.06 -2.46
N PRO A 35 6.54 7.87 -1.82
CA PRO A 35 5.86 7.69 -0.54
C PRO A 35 6.51 8.50 0.59
N GLY A 36 5.71 9.30 1.31
CA GLY A 36 6.17 10.16 2.41
C GLY A 36 5.90 9.64 3.82
N GLU A 37 5.10 8.59 3.96
CA GLU A 37 4.49 8.17 5.23
C GLU A 37 5.51 7.86 6.35
N ILE A 38 6.51 7.02 6.08
CA ILE A 38 7.53 6.65 7.08
C ILE A 38 8.39 7.85 7.48
N ALA A 39 8.72 8.74 6.54
CA ALA A 39 9.44 9.97 6.83
C ALA A 39 8.59 10.92 7.70
N GLY A 40 7.29 10.99 7.43
CA GLY A 40 6.32 11.71 8.25
C GLY A 40 6.27 11.22 9.69
N TYR A 41 6.11 9.91 9.87
CA TYR A 41 6.11 9.27 11.20
C TYR A 41 7.42 9.51 11.95
N TRP A 42 8.56 9.40 11.28
CA TRP A 42 9.86 9.68 11.87
C TRP A 42 9.99 11.15 12.31
N ASN A 43 9.58 12.09 11.47
CA ASN A 43 9.60 13.52 11.81
C ASN A 43 8.68 13.85 12.99
N ALA A 44 7.52 13.20 13.08
CA ALA A 44 6.60 13.34 14.21
C ALA A 44 7.19 12.75 15.49
N HIS A 45 7.81 11.59 15.38
CA HIS A 45 8.47 10.93 16.49
C HIS A 45 9.66 11.73 17.02
N LYS A 46 10.48 12.34 16.16
CA LYS A 46 11.56 13.24 16.62
C LYS A 46 11.06 14.43 17.42
N GLN A 47 9.92 15.01 17.02
CA GLN A 47 9.40 16.22 17.64
C GLN A 47 8.60 15.93 18.91
N TYR A 48 7.84 14.82 18.93
CA TYR A 48 6.81 14.57 19.94
C TYR A 48 6.87 13.17 20.55
N GLY A 49 7.78 12.31 20.08
CA GLY A 49 7.90 10.92 20.51
C GLY A 49 8.36 10.81 21.96
N LYS A 50 7.74 9.85 22.67
CA LYS A 50 8.08 9.53 24.07
C LYS A 50 8.62 8.12 24.23
N LEU A 51 8.15 7.18 23.40
CA LEU A 51 8.60 5.80 23.39
C LEU A 51 9.76 5.63 22.40
N PRO A 52 10.63 4.61 22.56
CA PRO A 52 11.59 4.25 21.53
C PRO A 52 10.90 3.96 20.19
N TRP A 53 11.51 4.40 19.08
CA TRP A 53 10.93 4.23 17.74
C TRP A 53 10.56 2.78 17.42
N SER A 54 11.43 1.84 17.74
CA SER A 54 11.22 0.40 17.50
C SER A 54 10.01 -0.17 18.24
N ALA A 55 9.68 0.37 19.42
CA ALA A 55 8.57 -0.12 20.23
C ALA A 55 7.21 0.12 19.54
N LEU A 56 7.11 1.15 18.68
CA LEU A 56 5.87 1.50 17.97
C LEU A 56 5.48 0.46 16.92
N PHE A 57 6.46 -0.29 16.38
CA PHE A 57 6.22 -1.25 15.31
C PHE A 57 5.98 -2.67 15.82
N ARG A 58 6.34 -2.95 17.08
CA ARG A 58 6.31 -4.32 17.59
C ARG A 58 4.93 -4.98 17.47
N PRO A 59 3.82 -4.33 17.88
CA PRO A 59 2.49 -4.93 17.74
C PRO A 59 2.10 -5.23 16.28
N ALA A 60 2.46 -4.35 15.35
CA ALA A 60 2.18 -4.54 13.93
C ALA A 60 2.99 -5.70 13.33
N ILE A 61 4.26 -5.83 13.72
CA ILE A 61 5.13 -6.94 13.31
C ILE A 61 4.55 -8.27 13.81
N ASP A 62 4.13 -8.33 15.07
CA ASP A 62 3.55 -9.55 15.65
C ASP A 62 2.25 -9.94 14.90
N MET A 63 1.36 -8.97 14.62
CA MET A 63 0.16 -9.21 13.79
C MET A 63 0.48 -9.69 12.36
N CYS A 64 1.53 -9.17 11.72
CA CYS A 64 1.92 -9.61 10.38
C CYS A 64 2.48 -11.05 10.37
N ASN A 65 3.11 -11.48 11.46
CA ASN A 65 3.68 -12.83 11.58
C ASN A 65 2.62 -13.87 11.99
N GLU A 66 1.73 -13.51 12.93
CA GLU A 66 0.69 -14.40 13.45
C GLU A 66 -0.54 -14.46 12.53
N GLY A 67 -0.76 -13.41 11.74
CA GLY A 67 -1.95 -13.23 10.93
C GLY A 67 -3.08 -12.55 11.68
N ILE A 68 -4.10 -12.15 10.93
CA ILE A 68 -5.31 -11.49 11.46
C ILE A 68 -6.55 -12.15 10.88
N ILE A 69 -7.66 -12.08 11.60
CA ILE A 69 -8.98 -12.46 11.07
C ILE A 69 -9.46 -11.33 10.15
N VAL A 70 -9.73 -11.66 8.89
CA VAL A 70 -10.25 -10.70 7.92
C VAL A 70 -11.70 -10.37 8.27
N GLN A 71 -11.92 -9.09 8.55
CA GLN A 71 -13.26 -8.58 8.87
C GLN A 71 -14.04 -8.31 7.59
N LYS A 72 -15.38 -8.28 7.71
CA LYS A 72 -16.33 -8.12 6.59
C LYS A 72 -15.97 -7.01 5.60
N ALA A 73 -15.54 -5.84 6.10
CA ALA A 73 -15.19 -4.71 5.25
C ALA A 73 -13.95 -4.98 4.37
N LEU A 74 -12.91 -5.60 4.94
CA LEU A 74 -11.72 -5.97 4.19
C LEU A 74 -12.02 -7.11 3.21
N ALA A 75 -12.76 -8.14 3.64
CA ALA A 75 -13.21 -9.23 2.77
C ALA A 75 -13.99 -8.69 1.56
N PHE A 76 -14.93 -7.76 1.80
CA PHE A 76 -15.68 -7.09 0.73
C PHE A 76 -14.75 -6.35 -0.24
N SER A 77 -13.79 -5.57 0.26
CA SER A 77 -12.84 -4.84 -0.59
C SER A 77 -11.96 -5.78 -1.44
N ILE A 78 -11.50 -6.90 -0.86
CA ILE A 78 -10.73 -7.92 -1.58
C ILE A 78 -11.57 -8.51 -2.71
N LEU A 79 -12.82 -8.90 -2.44
CA LEU A 79 -13.73 -9.47 -3.45
C LEU A 79 -14.05 -8.48 -4.57
N GLN A 80 -14.26 -7.20 -4.26
CA GLN A 80 -14.48 -6.15 -5.27
C GLN A 80 -13.27 -5.97 -6.20
N ASN A 81 -12.06 -6.28 -5.72
CA ASN A 81 -10.81 -6.14 -6.47
C ASN A 81 -10.21 -7.49 -6.88
N LYS A 82 -10.99 -8.58 -6.80
CA LYS A 82 -10.51 -9.97 -6.93
C LYS A 82 -9.64 -10.17 -8.17
N ASN A 83 -10.12 -9.77 -9.36
CA ASN A 83 -9.39 -10.00 -10.60
C ASN A 83 -8.00 -9.35 -10.58
N LYS A 84 -7.89 -8.09 -10.14
CA LYS A 84 -6.63 -7.35 -10.05
C LYS A 84 -5.65 -8.00 -9.06
N LEU A 85 -6.15 -8.42 -7.90
CA LEU A 85 -5.34 -9.03 -6.85
C LEU A 85 -4.91 -10.45 -7.24
N TYR A 86 -5.79 -11.21 -7.91
CA TYR A 86 -5.52 -12.59 -8.30
C TYR A 86 -4.58 -12.65 -9.51
N GLU A 87 -4.72 -11.78 -10.51
CA GLU A 87 -3.83 -11.78 -11.68
C GLU A 87 -2.38 -11.39 -11.34
N ASN A 88 -2.18 -10.56 -10.32
CA ASN A 88 -0.86 -10.22 -9.83
C ASN A 88 -0.29 -11.32 -8.93
N LYS A 89 0.79 -11.98 -9.37
CA LYS A 89 1.43 -13.09 -8.63
C LYS A 89 1.83 -12.72 -7.20
N SER A 90 2.34 -11.52 -6.97
CA SER A 90 2.76 -11.07 -5.64
C SER A 90 1.57 -10.85 -4.71
N PHE A 91 0.45 -10.33 -5.23
CA PHE A 91 -0.76 -10.13 -4.43
C PHE A 91 -1.51 -11.43 -4.18
N ARG A 92 -1.56 -12.34 -5.16
CA ARG A 92 -2.27 -13.62 -5.02
C ARG A 92 -1.85 -14.39 -3.77
N GLY A 93 -0.54 -14.53 -3.56
CA GLY A 93 0.00 -15.27 -2.41
C GLY A 93 -0.21 -14.61 -1.05
N VAL A 94 -0.62 -13.34 -1.02
CA VAL A 94 -0.90 -12.59 0.23
C VAL A 94 -2.40 -12.55 0.53
N PHE A 95 -3.24 -12.38 -0.49
CA PHE A 95 -4.68 -12.15 -0.32
C PHE A 95 -5.56 -13.39 -0.51
N PHE A 96 -5.03 -14.50 -1.07
CA PHE A 96 -5.80 -15.74 -1.30
C PHE A 96 -5.03 -16.96 -0.80
N LYS A 97 -5.77 -17.93 -0.24
CA LYS A 97 -5.21 -19.17 0.28
C LYS A 97 -5.38 -20.31 -0.73
N GLY A 98 -4.30 -20.62 -1.46
CA GLY A 98 -4.31 -21.67 -2.49
C GLY A 98 -5.08 -21.26 -3.76
N ASP A 99 -5.61 -22.23 -4.49
CA ASP A 99 -6.39 -21.99 -5.73
C ASP A 99 -7.90 -21.77 -5.48
N SER A 100 -8.33 -21.67 -4.22
CA SER A 100 -9.74 -21.42 -3.90
C SER A 100 -10.07 -19.93 -3.94
N ASP A 101 -11.31 -19.64 -4.30
CA ASP A 101 -11.90 -18.29 -4.26
C ASP A 101 -12.22 -17.80 -2.83
N GLU A 102 -11.76 -18.55 -1.83
CA GLU A 102 -11.95 -18.21 -0.42
C GLU A 102 -10.95 -17.11 -0.05
N VAL A 103 -11.49 -15.94 0.28
CA VAL A 103 -10.75 -14.90 0.98
C VAL A 103 -10.53 -15.39 2.41
N TYR A 104 -9.32 -15.18 2.94
CA TYR A 104 -8.98 -15.47 4.35
C TYR A 104 -10.08 -15.05 5.33
#